data_AF-A0A936SS21-F1
#
_entry.id   AF-A0A936SS21-F1
#
_cell.length_a   1.000
_cell.length_b   1.000
_cell.length_c   1.000
_cell.angle_alpha   90.00
_cell.angle_beta   90.00
_cell.angle_gamma   90.00
#
_symmetry.space_group_name_H-M   'P 1'
#
loop_
_entity.id
_entity.type
_entity.pdbx_description
1 polymer ?
#
loop_
_entity_poly.entity_id
_entity_poly.type
_entity_poly.pdbx_seq_one_letter_code
_entity_poly.pdbx_strand_id
1 'polypeptide(L)' 'MSEQEEACMLSQQELLRIIEQGVENGRITPHLAAYIAAELLNTEAHSTGYDERIRFDEPAS' A
#
# COMPACT_ATOMS: atom_id res chain seq x y z
N MET A 1 5.40 -30.35 -3.21
CA MET A 1 4.77 -29.06 -2.86
C MET A 1 4.01 -29.32 -1.57
N SER A 2 4.48 -28.76 -0.48
CA SER A 2 4.00 -29.07 0.87
C SER A 2 2.67 -28.36 1.13
N GLU A 3 1.73 -29.02 1.81
CA GLU A 3 0.40 -28.49 2.21
C GLU A 3 0.48 -27.15 2.99
N GLN A 4 1.68 -26.71 3.37
CA GLN A 4 1.97 -25.43 4.03
C GLN A 4 2.02 -24.25 3.04
N GLU A 5 2.31 -24.46 1.75
CA GLU A 5 2.38 -23.40 0.74
C GLU A 5 1.00 -22.97 0.22
N GLU A 6 -0.03 -23.80 0.43
CA GLU A 6 -1.41 -23.52 0.00
C GLU A 6 -2.16 -22.59 0.99
N ALA A 7 -1.61 -22.39 2.20
CA ALA A 7 -2.27 -21.69 3.30
C ALA A 7 -2.19 -20.15 3.24
N CYS A 8 -1.57 -19.54 2.21
CA CYS A 8 -1.38 -18.09 2.16
C CYS A 8 -1.48 -17.50 0.75
N MET A 9 -2.42 -17.99 -0.07
CA MET A 9 -2.79 -17.26 -1.30
C MET A 9 -4.01 -16.40 -1.04
N LEU A 10 -3.79 -15.28 -0.34
CA LEU A 10 -4.77 -14.19 -0.36
C LEU A 10 -4.85 -13.67 -1.79
N SER A 11 -6.06 -13.55 -2.30
CA SER A 11 -6.31 -12.88 -3.56
C SER A 11 -5.88 -11.42 -3.48
N GLN A 12 -5.53 -10.85 -4.63
CA GLN A 12 -5.20 -9.42 -4.75
C GLN A 12 -6.28 -8.52 -4.14
N GLN A 13 -7.56 -8.90 -4.26
CA GLN A 13 -8.69 -8.17 -3.67
C GLN A 13 -8.70 -8.25 -2.14
N GLU A 14 -8.36 -9.40 -1.55
CA GLU A 14 -8.29 -9.54 -0.11
C GLU A 14 -7.13 -8.71 0.47
N LEU A 15 -6.00 -8.66 -0.22
CA LEU A 15 -4.87 -7.81 0.16
C LEU A 15 -5.24 -6.32 0.13
N LEU A 16 -5.95 -5.86 -0.91
CA LEU A 16 -6.44 -4.47 -0.98
C LEU A 16 -7.39 -4.13 0.17
N ARG A 17 -8.32 -5.03 0.53
CA ARG A 17 -9.22 -4.81 1.67
C ARG A 17 -8.47 -4.71 3.01
N ILE A 18 -7.42 -5.51 3.19
CA ILE A 18 -6.58 -5.44 4.40
C ILE A 18 -5.87 -4.09 4.47
N ILE A 19 -5.38 -3.59 3.34
CA ILE A 19 -4.74 -2.27 3.25
C ILE A 19 -5.75 -1.17 3.58
N GLU A 20 -6.94 -1.19 2.99
CA GLU A 20 -8.03 -0.25 3.27
C GLU A 20 -8.38 -0.24 4.77
N GLN A 21 -8.57 -1.40 5.38
CA GLN A 21 -8.85 -1.51 6.81
C GLN A 21 -7.70 -0.95 7.65
N GLY A 22 -6.46 -1.14 7.23
CA GLY A 22 -5.27 -0.57 7.87
C GLY A 22 -5.22 0.95 7.80
N VAL A 23 -5.73 1.56 6.73
CA VAL A 23 -5.88 3.02 6.63
C VAL A 23 -7.00 3.50 7.55
N GLU A 24 -8.16 2.86 7.52
CA GLU A 24 -9.33 3.24 8.32
C GLU A 24 -9.05 3.19 9.83
N ASN A 25 -8.27 2.21 10.29
CA ASN A 25 -7.90 2.07 11.69
C ASN A 25 -6.62 2.84 12.08
N GLY A 26 -6.02 3.58 11.14
CA GLY A 26 -4.83 4.41 11.37
C GLY A 26 -3.52 3.63 11.56
N ARG A 27 -3.48 2.32 11.29
CA ARG A 27 -2.25 1.51 11.36
C ARG A 27 -1.35 1.66 10.14
N ILE A 28 -1.93 2.01 8.99
CA ILE A 28 -1.23 2.24 7.74
C ILE A 28 -1.49 3.69 7.34
N THR A 29 -0.42 4.46 7.10
CA THR A 29 -0.58 5.83 6.59
C THR A 29 -1.09 5.78 5.14
N PRO A 30 -1.89 6.76 4.70
CA PRO A 30 -2.42 6.75 3.33
C PRO A 30 -1.34 6.65 2.24
N HIS A 31 -0.17 7.28 2.47
CA HIS A 31 0.99 7.15 1.58
C HIS A 31 1.50 5.70 1.51
N LEU A 32 1.66 5.04 2.65
CA LEU A 32 2.15 3.66 2.67
C LEU A 32 1.16 2.71 2.00
N ALA A 33 -0.15 2.94 2.20
CA ALA A 33 -1.19 2.17 1.53
C ALA A 33 -1.14 2.32 0.00
N ALA A 34 -0.94 3.54 -0.50
CA ALA A 34 -0.83 3.80 -1.93
C ALA A 34 0.39 3.14 -2.57
N TYR A 35 1.54 3.19 -1.88
CA TYR A 35 2.76 2.50 -2.32
C TYR A 35 2.54 0.98 -2.43
N ILE A 36 1.97 0.36 -1.40
CA ILE A 36 1.72 -1.09 -1.40
C ILE A 36 0.68 -1.47 -2.48
N ALA A 37 -0.37 -0.66 -2.66
CA ALA A 37 -1.40 -0.90 -3.67
C ALA A 37 -0.83 -0.77 -5.09
N ALA A 38 0.08 0.17 -5.35
CA ALA A 38 0.75 0.32 -6.64
C ALA A 38 1.52 -0.94 -7.03
N GLU A 39 2.34 -1.46 -6.11
CA GLU A 39 3.10 -2.70 -6.28
C GLU A 39 2.18 -3.89 -6.52
N LEU A 40 1.11 -4.02 -5.71
CA LEU A 40 0.13 -5.10 -5.87
C LEU A 40 -0.58 -5.07 -7.22
N LEU A 41 -0.87 -3.88 -7.75
CA LEU A 41 -1.57 -3.69 -9.02
C LEU A 41 -0.63 -3.66 -10.23
N ASN A 42 0.69 -3.86 -10.05
CA ASN A 42 1.71 -3.65 -11.09
C ASN A 42 1.53 -2.33 -11.83
N THR A 43 1.18 -1.28 -11.08
CA THR A 43 0.95 0.07 -11.61
C THR A 43 2.04 0.98 -11.06
N GLU A 44 2.56 1.92 -11.86
CA GLU A 44 3.55 2.88 -11.36
C GLU A 44 2.99 3.68 -10.18
N ALA A 45 3.72 3.73 -9.05
CA ALA A 45 3.30 4.44 -7.83
C ALA A 45 2.89 5.90 -8.08
N HIS A 46 3.53 6.57 -9.05
CA HIS A 46 3.18 7.92 -9.50
C HIS A 46 1.77 8.06 -10.09
N SER A 47 1.17 6.96 -10.56
CA SER A 47 -0.20 6.92 -11.09
C SER A 47 -1.26 6.89 -9.98
N THR A 48 -0.87 6.66 -8.73
CA THR A 48 -1.79 6.55 -7.59
C THR A 48 -2.11 7.91 -6.93
N GLY A 49 -1.48 9.00 -7.38
CA GLY A 49 -1.69 10.35 -6.83
C GLY A 49 -0.99 10.63 -5.51
N TYR A 50 -0.33 9.63 -4.90
CA TYR A 50 0.61 9.80 -3.79
C TYR A 50 2.01 9.95 -4.38
N ASP A 51 2.35 11.19 -4.72
CA ASP A 51 3.68 11.54 -5.19
C ASP A 51 4.67 11.49 -4.01
N GLU A 52 5.76 10.73 -4.16
CA GLU A 52 6.89 10.66 -3.22
C GLU A 52 7.52 12.05 -2.94
N ARG A 53 7.13 13.08 -3.70
CA ARG A 53 7.37 14.50 -3.42
C ARG A 53 6.38 15.09 -2.42
N ILE A 54 5.97 14.35 -1.38
CA ILE A 54 5.61 15.02 -0.11
C ILE A 54 6.85 15.81 0.28
N ARG A 55 6.79 17.10 -0.05
CA ARG A 55 7.77 18.12 0.30
C ARG A 55 8.21 17.87 1.73
N PHE A 56 9.50 17.61 1.91
CA PHE A 56 10.16 18.06 3.14
C PHE A 56 9.76 19.52 3.29
N ASP A 57 9.04 19.86 4.37
CA ASP A 57 8.87 21.26 4.76
C ASP A 57 10.27 21.87 4.74
N GLU A 58 10.51 22.78 3.79
CA GLU A 58 11.69 23.64 3.85
C GLU A 58 11.62 24.30 5.24
N PRO A 59 12.67 24.19 6.08
CA PRO A 59 12.65 24.88 7.35
C PRO A 59 12.48 26.37 7.06
N ALA A 60 11.40 26.95 7.59
CA ALA A 60 11.11 28.38 7.47
C ALA A 60 12.39 29.17 7.80
N SER A 61 12.88 29.91 6.80
CA SER A 61 14.00 30.84 6.94
C SER A 61 13.58 32.08 7.74
#